data_AF-A0A956C8S8-F1
#
_entry.id   AF-A0A956C8S8-F1
#
_cell.length_a   1.000
_cell.length_b   1.000
_cell.length_c   1.000
_cell.angle_alpha   90.00
_cell.angle_beta   90.00
_cell.angle_gamma   90.00
#
_symmetry.space_group_name_H-M   'P 1'
#
loop_
_entity.id
_entity.type
_entity.pdbx_description
1 polymer ?
#
loop_
_entity_poly.entity_id
_entity_poly.type
_entity_poly.pdbx_seq_one_letter_code
_entity_poly.pdbx_strand_id
1 'polypeptide(L)'
;MRTPVFALALVATAALSTAAHADLPPPDGEKFVSFSFQVQNVEAFPDTVLLAYPYSASNGAPTVEVAEVKANAPLTIGRRSANTELYTMKRTDYDAWKKSYKPGKDEFNDPELKKLFESDKVVKCDTAPTRVFQLPKDDPRDAVLQTLKLESAKPCHVTEASAQAKAAPDSDPKPTPAADPKPTPASEPPPNPTPSSPPKSGCGGCATGGAPSPGGALSLLALGAAVLLRRRR
;
A
#
# COMPACT_ATOMS: atom_id res chain seq x y z
N MET A 1 18.32 -21.79 63.27
CA MET A 1 19.26 -21.35 62.20
C MET A 1 19.34 -22.44 61.15
N ARG A 2 18.87 -22.18 59.92
CA ARG A 2 19.32 -22.75 58.62
C ARG A 2 18.29 -22.47 57.51
N THR A 3 18.59 -21.38 56.79
CA THR A 3 18.42 -21.11 55.34
C THR A 3 17.16 -21.58 54.59
N PRO A 4 16.33 -20.64 54.08
CA PRO A 4 15.39 -20.95 52.99
C PRO A 4 16.12 -20.98 51.64
N VAL A 5 15.88 -22.04 50.87
CA VAL A 5 16.34 -22.20 49.48
C VAL A 5 15.43 -21.39 48.57
N PHE A 6 15.91 -20.23 48.13
CA PHE A 6 15.27 -19.46 47.07
C PHE A 6 15.61 -20.09 45.71
N ALA A 7 14.63 -20.78 45.12
CA ALA A 7 14.70 -21.25 43.74
C ALA A 7 14.48 -20.04 42.80
N LEU A 8 15.58 -19.50 42.29
CA LEU A 8 15.58 -18.46 41.26
C LEU A 8 15.23 -19.12 39.92
N ALA A 9 13.95 -19.15 39.56
CA ALA A 9 13.52 -19.58 38.23
C ALA A 9 13.85 -18.48 37.22
N LEU A 10 14.98 -18.65 36.54
CA LEU A 10 15.44 -17.79 35.46
C LEU A 10 14.55 -18.03 34.24
N VAL A 11 13.49 -17.22 34.10
CA VAL A 11 12.65 -17.21 32.90
C VAL A 11 13.50 -16.63 31.77
N ALA A 12 14.14 -17.52 31.02
CA ALA A 12 14.73 -17.19 29.74
C ALA A 12 13.60 -16.82 28.78
N THR A 13 13.21 -15.54 28.78
CA THR A 13 12.46 -14.94 27.67
C THR A 13 13.32 -15.05 26.43
N ALA A 14 13.12 -16.15 25.68
CA ALA A 14 13.46 -16.23 24.28
C ALA A 14 12.64 -15.13 23.59
N ALA A 15 13.22 -13.93 23.53
CA ALA A 15 12.89 -12.96 22.52
C ALA A 15 13.17 -13.65 21.19
N LEU A 16 12.15 -14.34 20.66
CA LEU A 16 12.03 -14.60 19.25
C LEU A 16 12.00 -13.22 18.62
N SER A 17 13.19 -12.71 18.32
CA SER A 17 13.41 -11.57 17.45
C SER A 17 12.58 -11.85 16.22
N THR A 18 11.41 -11.21 16.14
CA THR A 18 10.62 -11.13 14.93
C THR A 18 11.61 -10.67 13.88
N ALA A 19 11.97 -11.56 12.97
CA ALA A 19 12.85 -11.23 11.88
C ALA A 19 12.14 -10.12 11.12
N ALA A 20 12.53 -8.88 11.42
CA ALA A 20 12.35 -7.77 10.53
C ALA A 20 13.18 -8.16 9.31
N HIS A 21 12.56 -8.92 8.40
CA HIS A 21 13.06 -9.11 7.06
C HIS A 21 12.97 -7.74 6.40
N ALA A 22 13.89 -6.85 6.78
CA ALA A 22 14.30 -5.72 5.99
C ALA A 22 14.49 -6.30 4.59
N ASP A 23 13.77 -5.74 3.62
CA ASP A 23 13.84 -6.20 2.24
C ASP A 23 15.29 -6.48 1.90
N LEU A 24 15.59 -7.75 1.56
CA LEU A 24 16.93 -8.12 1.17
C LEU A 24 17.35 -7.16 0.05
N PRO A 25 18.57 -6.59 0.11
CA PRO A 25 19.04 -5.76 -0.99
C PRO A 25 18.92 -6.53 -2.30
N PRO A 26 18.70 -5.85 -3.43
CA PRO A 26 18.70 -6.53 -4.72
C PRO A 26 20.06 -7.19 -4.94
N PRO A 27 20.14 -8.26 -5.74
CA PRO A 27 21.41 -8.86 -6.15
C PRO A 27 22.43 -7.82 -6.65
N ASP A 28 23.71 -8.13 -6.50
CA ASP A 28 24.78 -7.26 -7.00
C ASP A 28 24.61 -6.99 -8.50
N GLY A 29 24.70 -5.71 -8.88
CA GLY A 29 24.50 -5.28 -10.27
C GLY A 29 23.05 -4.97 -10.62
N GLU A 30 22.09 -5.14 -9.70
CA GLU A 30 20.68 -4.79 -9.89
C GLU A 30 20.25 -3.65 -8.96
N LYS A 31 19.12 -3.02 -9.30
CA LYS A 31 18.39 -2.08 -8.44
C LYS A 31 16.92 -2.43 -8.38
N PHE A 32 16.27 -2.13 -7.26
CA PHE A 32 14.82 -2.21 -7.18
C PHE A 32 14.16 -1.05 -7.92
N VAL A 33 13.06 -1.35 -8.61
CA VAL A 33 12.21 -0.37 -9.30
C VAL A 33 10.75 -0.59 -8.92
N SER A 34 9.94 0.47 -9.03
CA SER A 34 8.48 0.32 -8.88
C SER A 34 7.88 -0.31 -10.13
N PHE A 35 6.92 -1.21 -9.96
CA PHE A 35 6.16 -1.80 -11.06
C PHE A 35 4.72 -1.27 -11.06
N SER A 36 4.24 -0.86 -12.22
CA SER A 36 2.83 -0.58 -12.47
C SER A 36 2.40 -1.21 -13.78
N PHE A 37 1.11 -1.48 -13.92
CA PHE A 37 0.52 -1.82 -15.22
C PHE A 37 -0.69 -0.94 -15.48
N GLN A 38 -1.01 -0.71 -16.75
CA GLN A 38 -2.23 -0.07 -17.17
C GLN A 38 -2.88 -0.88 -18.29
N VAL A 39 -4.20 -0.76 -18.43
CA VAL A 39 -4.94 -1.46 -19.48
C VAL A 39 -5.64 -0.45 -20.37
N GLN A 40 -5.38 -0.52 -21.67
CA GLN A 40 -6.01 0.28 -22.71
C GLN A 40 -7.32 -0.37 -23.15
N ASN A 41 -8.18 0.44 -23.80
CA ASN A 41 -9.40 -0.03 -24.45
C ASN A 41 -10.43 -0.66 -23.49
N VAL A 42 -10.38 -0.31 -22.20
CA VAL A 42 -11.37 -0.77 -21.20
C VAL A 42 -12.72 -0.10 -21.45
N GLU A 43 -12.70 1.16 -21.88
CA GLU A 43 -13.82 2.00 -22.24
C GLU A 43 -14.68 1.46 -23.41
N ALA A 44 -14.11 0.58 -24.25
CA ALA A 44 -14.84 -0.08 -25.32
C ALA A 44 -15.83 -1.14 -24.80
N PHE A 45 -15.78 -1.48 -23.51
CA PHE A 45 -16.63 -2.49 -22.87
C PHE A 45 -17.40 -1.88 -21.67
N PRO A 46 -18.33 -0.95 -21.89
CA PRO A 46 -19.00 -0.19 -20.81
C PRO A 46 -19.79 -1.08 -19.83
N ASP A 47 -20.34 -2.19 -20.31
CA ASP A 47 -21.12 -3.15 -19.52
C ASP A 47 -20.26 -4.12 -18.70
N THR A 48 -18.93 -3.99 -18.78
CA THR A 48 -17.97 -4.84 -18.09
C THR A 48 -17.07 -3.99 -17.18
N VAL A 49 -16.64 -4.59 -16.07
CA VAL A 49 -15.57 -4.10 -15.20
C VAL A 49 -14.37 -5.00 -15.38
N LEU A 50 -13.19 -4.42 -15.53
CA LEU A 50 -11.92 -5.13 -15.45
C LEU A 50 -11.39 -5.02 -14.01
N LEU A 51 -11.05 -6.15 -13.41
CA LEU A 51 -10.63 -6.28 -12.02
C LEU A 51 -9.23 -6.88 -11.96
N ALA A 52 -8.44 -6.39 -11.01
CA ALA A 52 -7.14 -6.94 -10.65
C ALA A 52 -7.25 -7.64 -9.28
N TYR A 53 -6.91 -8.92 -9.22
CA TYR A 53 -6.98 -9.74 -8.02
C TYR A 53 -6.02 -10.94 -8.10
N PRO A 54 -5.41 -11.39 -6.98
CA PRO A 54 -5.21 -10.63 -5.76
C PRO A 54 -4.32 -9.40 -6.04
N TYR A 55 -4.65 -8.27 -5.42
CA TYR A 55 -3.94 -7.01 -5.58
C TYR A 55 -3.49 -6.46 -4.22
N SER A 56 -2.31 -5.83 -4.18
CA SER A 56 -1.88 -4.96 -3.09
C SER A 56 -0.82 -3.99 -3.59
N ALA A 57 -0.89 -2.72 -3.15
CA ALA A 57 0.18 -1.75 -3.35
C ALA A 57 1.27 -1.83 -2.25
N SER A 58 1.04 -2.60 -1.19
CA SER A 58 1.90 -2.65 0.00
C SER A 58 3.17 -3.48 -0.23
N ASN A 59 4.32 -2.92 0.18
CA ASN A 59 5.61 -3.61 0.19
C ASN A 59 5.95 -4.23 1.57
N GLY A 60 5.21 -3.91 2.62
CA GLY A 60 5.51 -4.36 3.99
C GLY A 60 4.60 -5.50 4.43
N ALA A 61 3.29 -5.26 4.34
CA ALA A 61 2.23 -6.16 4.76
C ALA A 61 1.20 -6.22 3.61
N PRO A 62 1.40 -7.07 2.59
CA PRO A 62 0.48 -7.19 1.48
C PRO A 62 -0.84 -7.77 1.96
N THR A 63 -1.92 -7.02 1.76
CA THR A 63 -3.31 -7.44 1.96
C THR A 63 -3.85 -8.10 0.69
N VAL A 64 -4.93 -8.87 0.80
CA VAL A 64 -5.61 -9.43 -0.37
C VAL A 64 -6.76 -8.51 -0.74
N GLU A 65 -6.53 -7.66 -1.75
CA GLU A 65 -7.52 -6.67 -2.20
C GLU A 65 -7.94 -6.95 -3.65
N VAL A 66 -9.02 -6.27 -4.06
CA VAL A 66 -9.41 -6.13 -5.46
C VAL A 66 -9.32 -4.68 -5.87
N ALA A 67 -8.77 -4.43 -7.05
CA ALA A 67 -8.77 -3.10 -7.64
C ALA A 67 -9.55 -3.09 -8.97
N GLU A 68 -10.37 -2.07 -9.16
CA GLU A 68 -10.98 -1.78 -10.46
C GLU A 68 -9.94 -1.15 -11.38
N VAL A 69 -9.68 -1.78 -12.52
CA VAL A 69 -8.76 -1.28 -13.53
C VAL A 69 -9.49 -0.26 -14.40
N LYS A 70 -9.08 1.01 -14.30
CA LYS A 70 -9.62 2.09 -15.13
C LYS A 70 -8.81 2.23 -16.42
N ALA A 71 -9.50 2.63 -17.49
CA ALA A 71 -8.90 2.89 -18.80
C ALA A 71 -7.67 3.80 -18.67
N ASN A 72 -6.51 3.32 -19.15
CA ASN A 72 -5.25 4.06 -19.21
C ASN A 72 -4.76 4.62 -17.85
N ALA A 73 -5.27 4.10 -16.73
CA ALA A 73 -4.84 4.49 -15.40
C ALA A 73 -3.86 3.44 -14.85
N PRO A 74 -2.61 3.82 -14.51
CA PRO A 74 -1.67 2.89 -13.91
C PRO A 74 -2.14 2.38 -12.55
N LEU A 75 -2.10 1.06 -12.37
CA LEU A 75 -2.17 0.37 -11.08
C LEU A 75 -0.76 -0.03 -10.65
N THR A 76 -0.30 0.51 -9.54
CA THR A 76 0.97 0.13 -8.92
C THR A 76 0.79 -1.15 -8.10
N ILE A 77 1.70 -2.12 -8.27
CA ILE A 77 1.71 -3.36 -7.49
C ILE A 77 2.91 -3.32 -6.54
N GLY A 78 2.71 -3.72 -5.28
CA GLY A 78 3.80 -3.91 -4.33
C GLY A 78 4.65 -5.12 -4.68
N ARG A 79 5.97 -5.03 -4.49
CA ARG A 79 6.94 -6.12 -4.69
C ARG A 79 6.57 -7.39 -3.93
N ARG A 80 5.98 -7.23 -2.73
CA ARG A 80 5.55 -8.35 -1.88
C ARG A 80 4.11 -8.80 -2.14
N SER A 81 3.38 -8.15 -3.04
CA SER A 81 2.04 -8.58 -3.44
C SER A 81 2.08 -10.00 -4.00
N ALA A 82 0.96 -10.71 -3.92
CA ALA A 82 0.77 -11.94 -4.68
C ALA A 82 0.81 -11.67 -6.21
N ASN A 83 0.90 -12.74 -7.00
CA ASN A 83 0.76 -12.65 -8.46
C ASN A 83 -0.65 -12.13 -8.78
N THR A 84 -0.72 -10.89 -9.27
CA THR A 84 -1.99 -10.27 -9.66
C THR A 84 -2.44 -10.83 -11.01
N GLU A 85 -3.69 -11.25 -11.07
CA GLU A 85 -4.35 -11.68 -12.29
C GLU A 85 -5.44 -10.68 -12.69
N LEU A 86 -5.92 -10.79 -13.93
CA LEU A 86 -6.99 -9.95 -14.45
C LEU A 86 -8.26 -10.76 -14.65
N TYR A 87 -9.39 -10.13 -14.35
CA TYR A 87 -10.71 -10.72 -14.46
C TYR A 87 -11.70 -9.72 -15.04
N THR A 88 -12.69 -10.19 -15.79
CA THR A 88 -13.84 -9.38 -16.19
C THR A 88 -15.09 -9.81 -15.44
N MET A 89 -15.96 -8.84 -15.15
CA MET A 89 -17.27 -9.06 -14.52
C MET A 89 -18.30 -8.13 -15.15
N LYS A 90 -19.59 -8.50 -15.21
CA LYS A 90 -20.63 -7.55 -15.61
C LYS A 90 -20.66 -6.37 -14.64
N ARG A 91 -20.81 -5.15 -15.17
CA ARG A 91 -20.91 -3.90 -14.39
C ARG A 91 -22.00 -3.98 -13.33
N THR A 92 -23.19 -4.46 -13.70
CA THR A 92 -24.34 -4.60 -12.79
C THR A 92 -24.04 -5.54 -11.62
N ASP A 93 -23.32 -6.64 -11.86
CA ASP A 93 -23.01 -7.63 -10.84
C ASP A 93 -21.92 -7.11 -9.91
N TYR A 94 -20.92 -6.42 -10.45
CA TYR A 94 -19.89 -5.74 -9.67
C TYR A 94 -20.48 -4.66 -8.76
N ASP A 95 -21.36 -3.81 -9.28
CA ASP A 95 -22.01 -2.75 -8.50
C ASP A 95 -22.90 -3.32 -7.39
N ALA A 96 -23.61 -4.41 -7.67
CA ALA A 96 -24.42 -5.12 -6.67
C ALA A 96 -23.52 -5.74 -5.58
N TRP A 97 -22.45 -6.42 -5.99
CA TRP A 97 -21.47 -7.00 -5.07
C TRP A 97 -20.84 -5.92 -4.19
N LYS A 98 -20.32 -4.84 -4.78
CA LYS A 98 -19.65 -3.73 -4.07
C LYS A 98 -20.52 -3.06 -3.01
N LYS A 99 -21.83 -2.95 -3.25
CA LYS A 99 -22.80 -2.45 -2.25
C LYS A 99 -22.99 -3.39 -1.07
N SER A 100 -22.93 -4.70 -1.32
CA SER A 100 -23.14 -5.74 -0.30
C SER A 100 -21.86 -6.17 0.42
N TYR A 101 -20.71 -5.98 -0.21
CA TYR A 101 -19.41 -6.44 0.27
C TYR A 101 -18.99 -5.65 1.50
N LYS A 102 -18.55 -6.38 2.51
CA LYS A 102 -17.96 -5.85 3.73
C LYS A 102 -16.63 -6.57 3.91
N PRO A 103 -15.50 -5.84 3.91
CA PRO A 103 -14.20 -6.45 4.18
C PRO A 103 -14.25 -7.26 5.47
N GLY A 104 -13.66 -8.45 5.44
CA GLY A 104 -13.49 -9.28 6.63
C GLY A 104 -12.66 -8.57 7.70
N LYS A 105 -12.71 -9.06 8.95
CA LYS A 105 -11.82 -8.59 10.03
C LYS A 105 -10.35 -8.98 9.80
N ASP A 106 -10.12 -9.98 8.95
CA ASP A 106 -8.80 -10.44 8.55
C ASP A 106 -8.49 -9.88 7.16
N GLU A 107 -7.85 -8.71 7.11
CA GLU A 107 -7.50 -7.99 5.87
C GLU A 107 -6.50 -8.77 5.00
N PHE A 108 -5.84 -9.80 5.56
CA PHE A 108 -4.90 -10.66 4.85
C PHE A 108 -5.58 -11.85 4.17
N ASN A 109 -6.80 -12.18 4.58
CA ASN A 109 -7.55 -13.33 4.06
C ASN A 109 -9.05 -13.05 4.08
N ASP A 110 -9.55 -12.49 2.97
CA ASP A 110 -10.99 -12.25 2.81
C ASP A 110 -11.67 -13.44 2.09
N PRO A 111 -12.41 -14.30 2.80
CA PRO A 111 -13.07 -15.44 2.20
C PRO A 111 -14.24 -15.06 1.27
N GLU A 112 -14.89 -13.92 1.48
CA GLU A 112 -15.97 -13.46 0.61
C GLU A 112 -15.41 -12.98 -0.73
N LEU A 113 -14.27 -12.31 -0.70
CA LEU A 113 -13.54 -11.92 -1.91
C LEU A 113 -13.08 -13.16 -2.68
N LYS A 114 -12.49 -14.14 -1.99
CA LYS A 114 -12.09 -15.41 -2.61
C LYS A 114 -13.28 -16.14 -3.27
N LYS A 115 -14.42 -16.22 -2.59
CA LYS A 115 -15.65 -16.82 -3.16
C LYS A 115 -16.14 -16.10 -4.41
N LEU A 116 -16.03 -14.77 -4.49
CA LEU A 116 -16.37 -14.02 -5.69
C LEU A 116 -15.52 -14.49 -6.87
N PHE A 117 -14.19 -14.59 -6.67
CA PHE A 117 -13.26 -14.94 -7.74
C PHE A 117 -13.26 -16.43 -8.13
N GLU A 118 -13.83 -17.29 -7.29
CA GLU A 118 -14.13 -18.69 -7.60
C GLU A 118 -15.52 -18.89 -8.24
N SER A 119 -16.35 -17.84 -8.33
CA SER A 119 -17.69 -17.90 -8.91
C SER A 119 -17.69 -17.79 -10.43
N ASP A 120 -18.80 -18.17 -11.06
CA ASP A 120 -19.08 -18.05 -12.49
C ASP A 120 -19.33 -16.60 -12.95
N LYS A 121 -19.46 -15.65 -12.01
CA LYS A 121 -19.71 -14.24 -12.32
C LYS A 121 -18.48 -13.51 -12.83
N VAL A 122 -17.29 -13.99 -12.46
CA VAL A 122 -16.03 -13.46 -12.95
C VAL A 122 -15.46 -14.37 -14.02
N VAL A 123 -14.83 -13.77 -15.02
CA VAL A 123 -14.14 -14.49 -16.09
C VAL A 123 -12.68 -14.12 -16.03
N LYS A 124 -11.82 -15.09 -15.73
CA LYS A 124 -10.37 -14.90 -15.73
C LYS A 124 -9.87 -14.59 -17.14
N CYS A 125 -8.97 -13.63 -17.24
CA CYS A 125 -8.28 -13.29 -18.47
C CYS A 125 -7.14 -14.26 -18.74
N ASP A 126 -6.84 -14.48 -20.02
CA ASP A 126 -5.79 -15.39 -20.45
C ASP A 126 -4.37 -14.87 -20.20
N THR A 127 -4.22 -13.55 -20.12
CA THR A 127 -2.95 -12.87 -19.81
C THR A 127 -3.03 -12.10 -18.49
N ALA A 128 -1.95 -12.14 -17.72
CA ALA A 128 -1.76 -11.40 -16.48
C ALA A 128 -0.56 -10.43 -16.60
N PRO A 129 -0.47 -9.37 -15.78
CA PRO A 129 0.69 -8.49 -15.73
C PRO A 129 1.99 -9.24 -15.37
N THR A 130 3.05 -8.97 -16.13
CA THR A 130 4.39 -9.54 -15.90
C THR A 130 5.16 -8.62 -14.97
N ARG A 131 5.31 -9.03 -13.72
CA ARG A 131 5.92 -8.21 -12.67
C ARG A 131 7.43 -8.09 -12.86
N VAL A 132 7.92 -6.86 -12.93
CA VAL A 132 9.36 -6.54 -13.00
C VAL A 132 9.70 -5.52 -11.92
N PHE A 133 10.36 -5.99 -10.85
CA PHE A 133 10.76 -5.16 -9.71
C PHE A 133 12.26 -4.93 -9.61
N GLN A 134 13.03 -5.50 -10.53
CA GLN A 134 14.48 -5.40 -10.58
C GLN A 134 14.89 -5.04 -12.01
N LEU A 135 15.86 -4.15 -12.12
CA LEU A 135 16.54 -3.84 -13.38
C LEU A 135 18.05 -3.83 -13.13
N PRO A 136 18.88 -4.00 -14.17
CA PRO A 136 20.30 -3.71 -14.09
C PRO A 136 20.54 -2.31 -13.50
N LYS A 137 21.60 -2.17 -12.70
CA LYS A 137 21.91 -0.92 -11.98
C LYS A 137 22.20 0.25 -12.92
N ASP A 138 22.70 -0.04 -14.11
CA ASP A 138 22.96 0.91 -15.20
C ASP A 138 21.73 1.25 -16.03
N ASP A 139 20.60 0.55 -15.86
CA ASP A 139 19.34 0.91 -16.50
C ASP A 139 18.85 2.27 -15.98
N PRO A 140 18.56 3.25 -16.85
CA PRO A 140 18.16 4.58 -16.43
C PRO A 140 16.74 4.63 -15.83
N ARG A 141 15.93 3.57 -15.97
CA ARG A 141 14.54 3.56 -15.47
C ARG A 141 14.51 3.31 -13.97
N ASP A 142 13.71 4.09 -13.26
CA ASP A 142 13.41 3.87 -11.84
C ASP A 142 12.03 3.22 -11.61
N ALA A 143 11.29 3.03 -12.70
CA ALA A 143 9.99 2.39 -12.72
C ALA A 143 9.75 1.63 -14.03
N VAL A 144 8.97 0.55 -13.95
CA VAL A 144 8.46 -0.19 -15.10
C VAL A 144 6.96 0.01 -15.17
N LEU A 145 6.47 0.49 -16.31
CA LEU A 145 5.06 0.56 -16.64
C LEU A 145 4.77 -0.43 -17.77
N GLN A 146 4.06 -1.51 -17.45
CA GLN A 146 3.54 -2.42 -18.47
C GLN A 146 2.23 -1.88 -19.03
N THR A 147 2.08 -1.90 -20.35
CA THR A 147 0.82 -1.52 -21.00
C THR A 147 0.20 -2.76 -21.61
N LEU A 148 -1.02 -3.06 -21.20
CA LEU A 148 -1.84 -4.13 -21.73
C LEU A 148 -3.02 -3.54 -22.51
N LYS A 149 -3.65 -4.33 -23.36
CA LYS A 149 -4.86 -3.95 -24.09
C LYS A 149 -5.93 -5.01 -23.91
N LEU A 150 -7.14 -4.59 -23.56
CA LEU A 150 -8.30 -5.47 -23.52
C LEU A 150 -8.87 -5.61 -24.94
N GLU A 151 -8.76 -6.82 -25.50
CA GLU A 151 -9.24 -7.12 -26.86
C GLU A 151 -10.67 -7.67 -26.85
N SER A 152 -11.04 -8.45 -25.83
CA SER A 152 -12.41 -8.92 -25.63
C SER A 152 -12.70 -9.18 -24.15
N ALA A 153 -13.95 -8.93 -23.75
CA ALA A 153 -14.39 -9.12 -22.37
C ALA A 153 -14.92 -10.55 -22.09
N LYS A 154 -15.43 -11.24 -23.13
CA LYS A 154 -15.99 -12.60 -23.06
C LYS A 154 -15.71 -13.38 -24.35
N PRO A 155 -14.78 -14.36 -24.36
CA PRO A 155 -13.83 -14.68 -23.27
C PRO A 155 -12.98 -13.46 -22.92
N CYS A 156 -12.43 -13.38 -21.69
CA CYS A 156 -11.53 -12.27 -21.39
C CYS A 156 -10.17 -12.51 -22.08
N HIS A 157 -9.86 -11.67 -23.08
CA HIS A 157 -8.60 -11.70 -23.80
C HIS A 157 -7.85 -10.38 -23.62
N VAL A 158 -6.65 -10.48 -23.07
CA VAL A 158 -5.75 -9.35 -22.85
C VAL A 158 -4.44 -9.62 -23.58
N THR A 159 -3.93 -8.61 -24.27
CA THR A 159 -2.63 -8.68 -24.97
C THR A 159 -1.68 -7.64 -24.42
N GLU A 160 -0.39 -7.89 -24.55
CA GLU A 160 0.61 -6.86 -24.28
C GLU A 160 0.55 -5.84 -25.42
N ALA A 161 0.27 -4.58 -25.07
CA ALA A 161 0.34 -3.52 -26.05
C ALA A 161 1.82 -3.35 -26.37
N SER A 162 2.20 -3.67 -27.62
CA SER A 162 3.58 -3.53 -28.11
C SER A 162 4.17 -2.24 -27.57
N ALA A 163 5.25 -2.37 -26.80
CA ALA A 163 5.81 -1.31 -25.99
C ALA A 163 5.94 -0.06 -26.85
N GLN A 164 5.06 0.92 -26.64
CA GLN A 164 5.36 2.27 -27.08
C GLN A 164 6.61 2.62 -26.29
N ALA A 165 7.75 2.63 -26.98
CA ALA A 165 8.98 3.23 -26.52
C ALA A 165 8.60 4.64 -26.08
N LYS A 166 8.30 4.79 -24.80
CA LYS A 166 8.04 6.09 -24.22
C LYS A 166 9.38 6.77 -24.30
N ALA A 167 9.53 7.61 -25.31
CA ALA A 167 10.63 8.54 -25.43
C ALA A 167 10.84 9.15 -24.05
N ALA A 168 12.11 9.19 -23.63
CA ALA A 168 12.50 9.90 -22.43
C ALA A 168 11.77 11.26 -22.39
N PRO A 169 11.34 11.74 -21.21
CA PRO A 169 10.83 13.10 -21.11
C PRO A 169 11.85 14.01 -21.79
N ASP A 170 11.41 14.63 -22.89
CA ASP A 170 12.20 15.55 -23.67
C ASP A 170 12.78 16.55 -22.67
N SER A 171 14.11 16.59 -22.64
CA SER A 171 14.84 17.45 -21.72
C SER A 171 14.33 18.87 -21.94
N ASP A 172 13.99 19.54 -20.83
CA ASP A 172 13.45 20.90 -20.77
C ASP A 172 13.88 21.77 -21.97
N PRO A 173 12.94 22.42 -22.69
CA PRO A 173 13.34 23.47 -23.62
C PRO A 173 14.14 24.51 -22.84
N LYS A 174 15.43 24.58 -23.14
CA LYS A 174 16.39 25.60 -22.69
C LYS A 174 15.65 26.94 -22.54
N PRO A 175 15.63 27.57 -21.35
CA PRO A 175 14.90 28.81 -21.17
C PRO A 175 15.46 29.86 -22.12
N THR A 176 14.61 30.33 -23.04
CA THR A 176 14.86 31.54 -23.81
C THR A 176 15.10 32.68 -22.82
N PRO A 177 16.19 33.46 -22.94
CA PRO A 177 16.39 34.64 -22.11
C PRO A 177 15.20 35.59 -22.30
N ALA A 178 14.42 35.78 -21.23
CA ALA A 178 13.37 36.78 -21.22
C ALA A 178 14.02 38.16 -21.41
N ALA A 179 13.48 38.95 -22.35
CA ALA A 179 13.83 40.35 -22.50
C ALA A 179 13.52 41.10 -21.19
N ASP A 180 14.43 42.00 -20.80
CA ASP A 180 14.36 42.84 -19.62
C ASP A 180 12.96 43.48 -19.42
N PRO A 181 12.31 43.27 -18.26
CA PRO A 181 11.13 44.04 -17.92
C PRO A 181 11.51 45.48 -17.57
N LYS A 182 10.88 46.42 -18.28
CA LYS A 182 10.88 47.86 -18.01
C LYS A 182 10.46 48.13 -16.54
N PRO A 183 11.15 48.99 -15.79
CA PRO A 183 10.85 49.23 -14.38
C PRO A 183 9.48 49.90 -14.20
N THR A 184 8.62 49.28 -13.39
CA THR A 184 7.36 49.83 -12.92
C THR A 184 7.61 50.78 -11.75
N PRO A 185 6.94 51.95 -11.66
CA PRO A 185 7.07 52.88 -10.54
C PRO A 185 6.63 52.25 -9.21
N ALA A 186 7.39 52.58 -8.16
CA ALA A 186 7.20 52.10 -6.80
C ALA A 186 5.85 52.53 -6.21
N SER A 187 5.06 51.56 -5.77
CA SER A 187 3.91 51.80 -4.90
C SER A 187 4.36 51.91 -3.44
N GLU A 188 3.79 52.91 -2.78
CA GLU A 188 3.98 53.36 -1.41
C GLU A 188 3.79 52.23 -0.36
N PRO A 189 4.67 52.11 0.65
CA PRO A 189 4.54 51.09 1.69
C PRO A 189 3.42 51.43 2.70
N PRO A 190 2.66 50.43 3.19
CA PRO A 190 1.66 50.63 4.23
C PRO A 190 2.29 50.97 5.60
N PRO A 191 1.52 51.60 6.52
CA PRO A 191 2.02 52.05 7.82
C PRO A 191 2.43 50.89 8.75
N ASN A 192 3.52 51.15 9.47
CA ASN A 192 4.16 50.31 10.48
C ASN A 192 3.19 49.88 11.61
N PRO A 193 3.12 48.58 11.97
CA PRO A 193 2.49 48.16 13.22
C PRO A 193 3.39 48.41 14.44
N THR A 194 2.74 48.80 15.54
CA THR A 194 3.25 49.13 16.86
C THR A 194 4.07 47.99 17.51
N PRO A 195 5.18 48.27 18.22
CA PRO A 195 6.00 47.24 18.84
C PRO A 195 5.31 46.60 20.05
N SER A 196 5.14 45.29 20.01
CA SER A 196 4.78 44.47 21.19
C SER A 196 6.06 43.98 21.89
N SER A 197 6.02 44.06 23.21
CA SER A 197 7.09 43.87 24.19
C SER A 197 7.93 42.57 24.07
N PRO A 198 9.17 42.56 24.60
CA PRO A 198 10.09 41.43 24.45
C PRO A 198 9.83 40.34 25.51
N PRO A 199 9.82 39.05 25.14
CA PRO A 199 9.97 37.99 26.11
C PRO A 199 11.45 37.68 26.37
N LYS A 200 11.71 37.46 27.66
CA LYS A 200 13.00 37.24 28.32
C LYS A 200 13.77 36.05 27.75
N SER A 201 15.08 36.25 27.66
CA SER A 201 16.10 35.21 27.55
C SER A 201 15.99 34.21 28.71
N GLY A 202 15.85 32.93 28.36
CA GLY A 202 15.92 31.80 29.29
C GLY A 202 16.68 30.65 28.65
N CYS A 203 17.96 30.53 29.00
CA CYS A 203 18.81 29.38 28.76
C CYS A 203 18.25 28.11 29.38
N GLY A 204 18.49 26.99 28.70
CA GLY A 204 18.89 25.74 29.36
C GLY A 204 17.76 24.81 29.77
N GLY A 205 17.89 23.55 29.31
CA GLY A 205 17.21 22.43 29.96
C GLY A 205 16.71 21.39 28.99
N CYS A 206 17.56 20.40 28.68
CA CYS A 206 17.07 19.06 28.40
C CYS A 206 16.22 18.61 29.59
N ALA A 207 14.94 18.30 29.35
CA ALA A 207 14.11 17.59 30.30
C ALA A 207 13.20 16.62 29.54
N THR A 208 13.65 15.38 29.48
CA THR A 208 12.79 14.20 29.35
C THR A 208 11.81 14.17 30.51
N GLY A 209 10.51 14.23 30.25
CA GLY A 209 9.48 14.10 31.27
C GLY A 209 8.12 13.88 30.64
N GLY A 210 7.66 12.64 30.68
CA GLY A 210 6.37 12.23 30.15
C GLY A 210 5.18 12.82 30.92
N ALA A 211 4.01 12.73 30.30
CA ALA A 211 2.76 12.64 31.02
C ALA A 211 1.87 11.57 30.36
N PRO A 212 1.44 10.56 31.13
CA PRO A 212 0.54 9.50 30.71
C PRO A 212 -0.90 10.01 30.66
N SER A 213 -1.67 9.57 29.66
CA SER A 213 -3.11 9.82 29.61
C SER A 213 -3.83 8.79 30.50
N PRO A 214 -4.59 9.23 31.54
CA PRO A 214 -5.34 8.35 32.42
C PRO A 214 -6.77 8.15 31.89
N GLY A 215 -7.27 6.92 31.90
CA GLY A 215 -8.70 6.68 31.81
C GLY A 215 -9.08 5.34 31.23
N GLY A 216 -9.54 4.42 32.08
CA GLY A 216 -10.29 3.24 31.64
C GLY A 216 -9.86 1.92 32.25
N ALA A 217 -9.86 1.85 33.59
CA ALA A 217 -9.88 0.58 34.30
C ALA A 217 -11.20 -0.15 34.03
N LEU A 218 -11.13 -1.41 33.60
CA LEU A 218 -12.08 -2.46 33.98
C LEU A 218 -11.36 -3.81 33.86
N SER A 219 -10.57 -4.10 34.89
CA SER A 219 -10.20 -5.47 35.25
C SER A 219 -11.43 -6.13 35.89
N LEU A 220 -11.90 -7.24 35.34
CA LEU A 220 -12.68 -8.27 36.05
C LEU A 220 -12.87 -9.43 35.08
N LEU A 221 -12.08 -10.50 35.23
CA LEU A 221 -12.48 -11.90 35.03
C LEU A 221 -11.26 -12.82 35.17
N ALA A 222 -10.87 -13.05 36.43
CA ALA A 222 -10.15 -14.25 36.83
C ALA A 222 -10.88 -14.79 38.07
N LEU A 223 -11.74 -15.80 37.88
CA LEU A 223 -12.18 -16.78 38.89
C LEU A 223 -13.15 -17.75 38.21
N GLY A 224 -12.63 -18.91 37.81
CA GLY A 224 -13.42 -19.96 37.16
C GLY A 224 -12.69 -21.30 37.06
N ALA A 225 -11.80 -21.61 38.01
CA ALA A 225 -11.36 -22.98 38.24
C ALA A 225 -12.20 -23.58 39.39
N ALA A 226 -12.53 -24.87 39.27
CA ALA A 226 -13.08 -25.75 40.31
C ALA A 226 -14.61 -26.02 40.38
N VAL A 227 -15.25 -26.49 39.29
CA VAL A 227 -16.55 -27.23 39.41
C VAL A 227 -16.64 -28.55 38.61
N LEU A 228 -15.64 -28.96 37.80
CA LEU A 228 -15.78 -30.18 36.96
C LEU A 228 -15.15 -31.48 37.49
N LEU A 229 -14.77 -31.57 38.78
CA LEU A 229 -14.25 -32.81 39.38
C LEU A 229 -15.18 -33.49 40.40
N ARG A 230 -16.49 -33.19 40.34
CA ARG A 230 -17.50 -33.85 41.20
C ARG A 230 -18.68 -34.42 40.40
N ARG A 231 -18.41 -35.15 39.31
CA ARG A 231 -19.45 -35.99 38.67
C ARG A 231 -18.86 -37.10 37.79
N ARG A 232 -18.41 -38.16 38.46
CA ARG A 232 -18.24 -39.57 38.03
C ARG A 232 -17.57 -40.25 39.23
N ARG A 233 -18.20 -41.04 40.12
CA ARG A 233 -19.08 -42.19 39.88
C ARG A 233 -18.64 -43.01 38.69
#